data_AF-A0A2T6BVL6-F1
#
_entry.id   AF-A0A2T6BVL6-F1
#
_cell.length_a   1.000
_cell.length_b   1.000
_cell.length_c   1.000
_cell.angle_alpha   90.00
_cell.angle_beta   90.00
_cell.angle_gamma   90.00
#
_symmetry.space_group_name_H-M   'P 1'
#
loop_
_entity.id
_entity.type
_entity.pdbx_description
1 polymer ?
#
loop_
_entity_poly.entity_id
_entity_poly.type
_entity_poly.pdbx_seq_one_letter_code
_entity_poly.pdbx_strand_id
1 'polypeptide(L)'
;MEFQLANFKGKVDEVIGKQISYLKVLGENKEACFIPIIFWLKTADNKCHRFFIDAWMLHWAEYSITEMEELIDEDLEEHDSFVVHDLMSSFDLKDKMIDNVEMNYIKLSEQLVGKLLIEIANKGTIEILDYGDKKEQELKIKIG
;
A
#
# COMPACT_ATOMS: atom_id res chain seq x y z
N MET A 1 23.93 -17.13 1.69
CA MET A 1 22.55 -17.55 2.02
C MET A 1 21.66 -16.84 1.02
N GLU A 2 21.09 -17.55 0.06
CA GLU A 2 20.21 -16.94 -0.94
C GLU A 2 18.89 -16.55 -0.26
N PHE A 3 18.49 -15.30 -0.43
CA PHE A 3 17.22 -14.79 0.08
C PHE A 3 16.06 -15.49 -0.65
N GLN A 4 15.22 -16.22 0.08
CA GLN A 4 14.07 -16.92 -0.48
C GLN A 4 12.80 -16.08 -0.36
N LEU A 5 12.54 -15.25 -1.38
CA LEU A 5 11.38 -14.34 -1.47
C LEU A 5 10.04 -15.06 -1.20
N ALA A 6 9.91 -16.31 -1.63
CA ALA A 6 8.68 -17.10 -1.51
C ALA A 6 8.23 -17.40 -0.07
N ASN A 7 9.11 -17.26 0.91
CA ASN A 7 8.83 -17.50 2.33
C ASN A 7 8.93 -16.23 3.18
N PHE A 8 9.04 -15.05 2.54
CA PHE A 8 9.16 -13.80 3.27
C PHE A 8 7.81 -13.42 3.90
N LYS A 9 7.83 -13.34 5.23
CA LYS A 9 6.77 -12.84 6.09
C LYS A 9 7.37 -11.77 7.00
N GLY A 10 6.92 -10.53 6.84
CA GLY A 10 7.38 -9.38 7.60
C GLY A 10 6.22 -8.69 8.31
N LYS A 11 6.47 -8.23 9.54
CA LYS A 11 5.59 -7.29 10.26
C LYS A 11 6.32 -5.95 10.39
N VAL A 12 5.57 -4.86 10.27
CA VAL A 12 6.12 -3.50 10.41
C VAL A 12 5.83 -3.02 11.82
N ASP A 13 6.78 -3.19 12.74
CA ASP A 13 6.57 -2.86 14.15
C ASP A 13 6.48 -1.34 14.41
N GLU A 14 7.11 -0.50 13.58
CA GLU A 14 7.19 0.96 13.81
C GLU A 14 5.85 1.70 13.64
N VAL A 15 4.96 1.18 12.80
CA VAL A 15 3.69 1.82 12.42
C VAL A 15 2.54 1.36 13.32
N ILE A 16 2.71 0.26 14.05
CA ILE A 16 1.71 -0.29 14.96
C ILE A 16 1.50 0.67 16.15
N GLY A 17 0.23 0.86 16.54
CA GLY A 17 -0.13 1.77 17.61
C GLY A 17 -0.03 3.26 17.23
N LYS A 18 0.15 3.57 15.94
CA LYS A 18 0.17 4.96 15.44
C LYS A 18 -1.19 5.34 14.88
N GLN A 19 -1.50 6.63 14.96
CA GLN A 19 -2.70 7.20 14.35
C GLN A 19 -2.48 7.51 12.87
N ILE A 20 -3.48 7.21 12.05
CA ILE A 20 -3.48 7.52 10.63
C ILE A 20 -3.78 9.02 10.44
N SER A 21 -2.86 9.73 9.79
CA SER A 21 -3.03 11.13 9.41
C SER A 21 -3.34 11.32 7.92
N TYR A 22 -2.92 10.36 7.08
CA TYR A 22 -3.14 10.39 5.64
C TYR A 22 -3.08 8.97 5.08
N LEU A 23 -3.94 8.66 4.12
CA LEU A 23 -3.94 7.41 3.40
C LEU A 23 -4.52 7.63 1.99
N LYS A 24 -3.67 7.49 0.98
CA LYS A 24 -4.10 7.57 -0.43
C LYS A 24 -3.63 6.38 -1.24
N VAL A 25 -4.36 6.16 -2.31
CA VAL A 25 -4.07 5.18 -3.35
C VAL A 25 -3.97 5.90 -4.69
N LEU A 26 -2.89 5.67 -5.43
CA LEU A 26 -2.85 6.01 -6.85
C LEU A 26 -3.37 4.80 -7.63
N GLY A 27 -4.23 5.03 -8.62
CA GLY A 27 -4.70 4.01 -9.57
C GLY A 27 -4.74 4.59 -10.98
N GLU A 28 -4.77 3.76 -12.02
CA GLU A 28 -4.86 4.22 -13.41
C GLU A 28 -6.32 4.28 -13.86
N ASN A 29 -6.68 5.25 -14.70
CA ASN A 29 -7.98 5.34 -15.35
C ASN A 29 -7.78 5.08 -16.85
N LYS A 30 -7.99 3.84 -17.27
CA LYS A 30 -8.36 3.53 -18.65
C LYS A 30 -9.77 2.97 -18.63
N GLU A 31 -10.57 3.36 -19.62
CA GLU A 31 -12.04 3.18 -19.75
C GLU A 31 -12.59 1.74 -19.62
N ALA A 32 -11.82 0.76 -19.16
CA ALA A 32 -12.34 -0.53 -18.74
C ALA A 32 -11.53 -1.32 -17.69
N CYS A 33 -10.27 -1.00 -17.36
CA CYS A 33 -9.51 -1.69 -16.31
C CYS A 33 -8.04 -1.21 -16.32
N PHE A 34 -7.53 -0.76 -15.17
CA PHE A 34 -6.17 -1.01 -14.66
C PHE A 34 -6.01 -0.30 -13.30
N ILE A 35 -5.70 -0.99 -12.20
CA ILE A 35 -5.42 -0.35 -10.90
C ILE A 35 -4.06 -0.83 -10.38
N PRO A 36 -2.93 -0.19 -10.75
CA PRO A 36 -1.70 -0.32 -10.00
C PRO A 36 -1.91 0.43 -8.69
N ILE A 37 -1.69 -0.21 -7.54
CA ILE A 37 -2.10 0.37 -6.26
C ILE A 37 -0.86 0.79 -5.47
N ILE A 38 -0.43 2.03 -5.64
CA ILE A 38 0.60 2.63 -4.76
C ILE A 38 -0.12 3.21 -3.55
N PHE A 39 0.23 2.74 -2.35
CA PHE A 39 -0.30 3.30 -1.12
C PHE A 39 0.69 4.26 -0.49
N TRP A 40 0.15 5.35 0.02
CA TRP A 40 0.89 6.26 0.87
C TRP A 40 0.17 6.38 2.19
N LEU A 41 0.85 6.02 3.27
CA LEU A 41 0.37 6.17 4.64
C LEU A 41 1.25 7.17 5.37
N LYS A 42 0.63 8.20 5.96
CA LYS A 42 1.30 9.07 6.93
C LYS A 42 0.75 8.82 8.33
N THR A 43 1.64 8.60 9.27
CA THR A 43 1.30 8.49 10.70
C THR A 43 1.43 9.84 11.41
N ALA A 44 0.82 9.96 12.59
CA ALA A 44 0.80 11.20 13.38
C ALA A 44 2.20 11.71 13.84
N ASP A 45 3.24 10.87 13.75
CA ASP A 45 4.63 11.27 13.96
C ASP A 45 5.31 11.85 12.71
N ASN A 46 4.52 12.15 11.67
CA ASN A 46 4.94 12.73 10.39
C ASN A 46 5.82 11.83 9.51
N LYS A 47 5.90 10.53 9.79
CA LYS A 47 6.55 9.58 8.89
C LYS A 47 5.61 9.22 7.74
N CYS A 48 6.11 9.29 6.50
CA CYS A 48 5.37 8.83 5.31
C CYS A 48 5.95 7.49 4.85
N HIS A 49 5.06 6.54 4.60
CA HIS A 49 5.39 5.19 4.16
C HIS A 49 4.73 4.94 2.81
N ARG A 50 5.56 4.63 1.80
CA ARG A 50 5.11 4.12 0.51
C ARG A 50 4.98 2.61 0.60
N PHE A 51 3.83 2.07 0.26
CA PHE A 51 3.71 0.64 -0.01
C PHE A 51 3.60 0.45 -1.52
N PHE A 52 4.72 0.02 -2.07
CA PHE A 52 4.80 -0.57 -3.39
C PHE A 52 5.30 -1.99 -3.21
N ILE A 53 4.57 -2.96 -3.75
CA ILE A 53 5.06 -4.33 -3.81
C ILE A 53 5.71 -4.42 -5.19
N ASP A 54 7.03 -4.29 -5.23
CA ASP A 54 7.83 -4.76 -6.35
C ASP A 54 8.54 -6.03 -5.88
N ALA A 55 8.77 -6.99 -6.78
CA ALA A 55 9.45 -8.25 -6.47
C ALA A 55 10.90 -8.05 -5.94
N TRP A 56 11.41 -6.81 -5.94
CA TRP A 56 12.81 -6.48 -5.73
C TRP A 56 13.11 -5.56 -4.54
N MET A 57 12.14 -4.80 -4.01
CA MET A 57 12.40 -3.91 -2.87
C MET A 57 11.28 -3.93 -1.83
N LEU A 58 11.71 -4.11 -0.59
CA LEU A 58 10.89 -3.86 0.58
C LEU A 58 10.93 -2.35 0.85
N HIS A 59 9.88 -1.61 0.50
CA HIS A 59 9.85 -0.15 0.67
C HIS A 59 9.57 0.29 2.12
N TRP A 60 10.28 -0.29 3.08
CA TRP A 60 10.40 0.30 4.42
C TRP A 60 11.47 1.41 4.36
N ALA A 61 11.09 2.48 3.68
CA ALA A 61 11.86 3.72 3.63
C ALA A 61 10.94 4.86 4.10
N GLU A 62 11.47 5.71 4.96
CA GLU A 62 10.80 6.93 5.39
C GLU A 62 11.03 8.00 4.34
N TYR A 63 9.95 8.68 3.98
CA TYR A 63 9.98 9.85 3.10
C TYR A 63 9.42 11.05 3.84
N SER A 64 9.96 12.22 3.56
CA SER A 64 9.31 13.50 3.84
C SER A 64 8.06 13.66 2.97
N ILE A 65 7.20 14.62 3.34
CA ILE A 65 6.01 14.95 2.55
C ILE A 65 6.42 15.42 1.15
N THR A 66 7.47 16.23 1.06
CA THR A 66 7.98 16.75 -0.21
C THR A 66 8.51 15.63 -1.09
N GLU A 67 9.31 14.70 -0.56
CA GLU A 67 9.78 13.53 -1.34
C GLU A 67 8.63 12.64 -1.80
N MET A 68 7.58 12.47 -0.97
CA MET A 68 6.37 11.77 -1.40
C MET A 68 5.67 12.50 -2.55
N GLU A 69 5.49 13.81 -2.45
CA GLU A 69 4.84 14.62 -3.50
C GLU A 69 5.66 14.60 -4.79
N GLU A 70 6.98 14.75 -4.71
CA GLU A 70 7.90 14.64 -5.85
C GLU A 70 7.85 13.25 -6.49
N LEU A 71 7.85 12.17 -5.71
CA LEU A 71 7.73 10.81 -6.24
C LEU A 71 6.37 10.54 -6.88
N ILE A 72 5.30 11.09 -6.30
CA ILE A 72 3.97 11.05 -6.91
C ILE A 72 4.01 11.78 -8.24
N ASP A 73 4.54 12.99 -8.29
CA ASP A 73 4.58 13.81 -9.51
C ASP A 73 5.49 13.18 -10.57
N GLU A 74 6.68 12.69 -10.22
CA GLU A 74 7.61 11.98 -11.13
C GLU A 74 6.99 10.70 -11.71
N ASP A 75 6.33 9.88 -10.87
CA ASP A 75 5.62 8.67 -11.33
C ASP A 75 4.41 9.03 -12.24
N LEU A 76 3.90 10.27 -12.20
CA LEU A 76 2.70 10.72 -12.90
C LEU A 76 2.96 11.58 -14.16
N GLU A 77 4.09 12.31 -14.22
CA GLU A 77 4.36 13.30 -15.27
C GLU A 77 4.64 12.68 -16.66
N GLU A 78 4.93 11.38 -16.72
CA GLU A 78 5.49 10.76 -17.91
C GLU A 78 4.57 9.88 -18.78
N HIS A 79 3.23 9.82 -18.61
CA HIS A 79 2.24 9.56 -19.71
C HIS A 79 0.85 8.97 -19.35
N ASP A 80 0.49 8.60 -18.11
CA ASP A 80 -0.81 7.91 -17.90
C ASP A 80 -1.92 8.71 -17.22
N SER A 81 -3.14 8.32 -17.54
CA SER A 81 -4.40 8.85 -17.03
C SER A 81 -4.68 8.34 -15.62
N PHE A 82 -3.84 8.67 -14.63
CA PHE A 82 -4.03 8.22 -13.25
C PHE A 82 -5.07 9.03 -12.45
N VAL A 83 -5.68 8.39 -11.46
CA VAL A 83 -6.59 9.00 -10.48
C VAL A 83 -6.08 8.68 -9.07
N VAL A 84 -5.91 9.72 -8.27
CA VAL A 84 -5.60 9.58 -6.85
C VAL A 84 -6.90 9.42 -6.07
N HIS A 85 -7.06 8.27 -5.43
CA HIS A 85 -8.17 7.99 -4.53
C HIS A 85 -7.79 8.32 -3.07
N ASP A 86 -8.55 9.23 -2.47
CA ASP A 86 -8.44 9.57 -1.06
C ASP A 86 -9.22 8.57 -0.20
N LEU A 87 -8.52 7.57 0.36
CA LEU A 87 -9.12 6.58 1.23
C LEU A 87 -9.46 7.15 2.62
N MET A 88 -8.78 8.20 3.06
CA MET A 88 -9.08 8.85 4.35
C MET A 88 -10.50 9.36 4.37
N SER A 89 -10.84 10.15 3.35
CA SER A 89 -12.15 10.77 3.21
C SER A 89 -13.22 9.75 2.86
N SER A 90 -12.89 8.78 2.00
CA SER A 90 -13.84 7.77 1.53
C SER A 90 -14.29 6.80 2.63
N PHE A 91 -13.44 6.54 3.63
CA PHE A 91 -13.69 5.52 4.65
C PHE A 91 -13.66 6.03 6.09
N ASP A 92 -13.52 7.34 6.35
CA ASP A 92 -13.43 7.92 7.70
C ASP A 92 -12.33 7.26 8.56
N LEU A 93 -11.10 7.30 8.03
CA LEU A 93 -9.92 6.67 8.65
C LEU A 93 -9.09 7.63 9.50
N LYS A 94 -9.52 8.89 9.61
CA LYS A 94 -8.80 9.91 10.35
C LYS A 94 -8.68 9.56 11.84
N ASP A 95 -7.47 9.73 12.36
CA ASP A 95 -7.11 9.51 13.77
C ASP A 95 -7.34 8.07 14.26
N LYS A 96 -7.69 7.14 13.35
CA LYS A 96 -7.83 5.72 13.68
C LYS A 96 -6.46 5.13 13.94
N MET A 97 -6.43 4.17 14.85
CA MET A 97 -5.22 3.48 15.25
C MET A 97 -4.94 2.32 14.32
N ILE A 98 -3.66 2.10 14.03
CA ILE A 98 -3.20 0.95 13.28
C ILE A 98 -2.91 -0.18 14.27
N ASP A 99 -3.64 -1.28 14.18
CA ASP A 99 -3.43 -2.46 15.03
C ASP A 99 -2.31 -3.35 14.49
N ASN A 100 -2.19 -3.41 13.17
CA ASN A 100 -1.24 -4.29 12.51
C ASN A 100 -0.95 -3.82 11.07
N VAL A 101 0.30 -4.00 10.65
CA VAL A 101 0.71 -3.91 9.24
C VAL A 101 1.57 -5.13 8.94
N GLU A 102 1.08 -6.00 8.08
CA GLU A 102 1.71 -7.27 7.76
C GLU A 102 1.91 -7.38 6.25
N MET A 103 3.12 -7.77 5.84
CA MET A 103 3.45 -8.08 4.46
C MET A 103 3.88 -9.53 4.33
N ASN A 104 3.28 -10.25 3.38
CA ASN A 104 3.60 -11.65 3.10
C ASN A 104 3.64 -11.88 1.60
N TYR A 105 4.44 -12.85 1.15
CA TYR A 105 4.21 -13.47 -0.14
C TYR A 105 3.38 -14.74 0.04
N ILE A 106 2.29 -14.86 -0.72
CA ILE A 106 1.40 -16.02 -0.70
C ILE A 106 1.44 -16.72 -2.06
N LYS A 107 1.38 -18.06 -2.06
CA LYS A 107 1.23 -18.83 -3.30
C LYS A 107 -0.26 -18.95 -3.63
N LEU A 108 -0.70 -18.31 -4.72
CA LEU A 108 -2.04 -18.47 -5.29
C LEU A 108 -1.92 -19.26 -6.60
N SER A 109 -2.51 -20.44 -6.65
CA SER A 109 -2.36 -21.39 -7.76
C SER A 109 -0.87 -21.69 -8.02
N GLU A 110 -0.31 -21.24 -9.15
CA GLU A 110 1.11 -21.40 -9.52
C GLU A 110 1.88 -20.07 -9.55
N GLN A 111 1.40 -19.09 -8.78
CA GLN A 111 1.97 -17.76 -8.74
C GLN A 111 2.29 -17.32 -7.32
N LEU A 112 3.43 -16.63 -7.16
CA LEU A 112 3.74 -15.87 -5.96
C LEU A 112 3.08 -14.50 -6.05
N VAL A 113 2.35 -14.13 -4.99
CA VAL A 113 1.57 -12.90 -4.91
C VAL A 113 1.99 -12.18 -3.64
N GLY A 114 2.44 -10.94 -3.76
CA GLY A 114 2.70 -10.12 -2.59
C GLY A 114 1.38 -9.67 -1.98
N LYS A 115 1.29 -9.72 -0.65
CA LYS A 115 0.10 -9.32 0.11
C LYS A 115 0.52 -8.31 1.17
N LEU A 116 -0.10 -7.14 1.15
CA LEU A 116 -0.08 -6.20 2.25
C LEU A 116 -1.45 -6.21 2.94
N LEU A 117 -1.44 -6.31 4.27
CA LEU A 117 -2.61 -6.23 5.14
C LEU A 117 -2.40 -5.13 6.17
N ILE A 118 -3.33 -4.18 6.22
CA ILE A 118 -3.40 -3.13 7.24
C ILE A 118 -4.69 -3.36 8.04
N GLU A 119 -4.55 -3.54 9.36
CA GLU A 119 -5.68 -3.67 10.29
C GLU A 119 -5.84 -2.36 11.06
N ILE A 120 -7.04 -1.80 11.01
CA ILE A 120 -7.38 -0.50 11.58
C ILE A 120 -8.38 -0.70 12.73
N ALA A 121 -7.98 -0.23 13.91
CA ALA A 121 -8.70 -0.45 15.16
C ALA A 121 -10.16 -0.03 15.08
N ASN A 122 -11.05 -0.96 15.43
CA ASN A 122 -12.50 -0.77 15.46
C ASN A 122 -13.07 -0.21 14.14
N LYS A 123 -12.42 -0.50 13.01
CA LYS A 123 -12.81 0.03 11.71
C LYS A 123 -12.77 -1.01 10.60
N GLY A 124 -11.75 -1.85 10.56
CA GLY A 124 -11.67 -2.95 9.59
C GLY A 124 -10.30 -3.12 8.97
N THR A 125 -10.25 -3.64 7.74
CA THR A 125 -9.01 -4.01 7.08
C THR A 125 -8.89 -3.50 5.66
N ILE A 126 -7.65 -3.23 5.25
CA ILE A 126 -7.26 -2.90 3.89
C ILE A 126 -6.25 -3.97 3.45
N GLU A 127 -6.57 -4.69 2.39
CA GLU A 127 -5.73 -5.73 1.81
C GLU A 127 -5.40 -5.40 0.36
N ILE A 128 -4.14 -5.63 -0.01
CA ILE A 128 -3.61 -5.38 -1.34
C ILE A 128 -2.92 -6.65 -1.79
N LEU A 129 -3.27 -7.14 -2.97
CA LEU A 129 -2.63 -8.28 -3.59
C LEU A 129 -1.92 -7.82 -4.85
N ASP A 130 -0.60 -7.95 -4.86
CA ASP A 130 0.23 -7.70 -6.02
C ASP A 130 0.63 -8.99 -6.72
N TYR A 131 0.24 -9.07 -7.99
CA TYR A 131 0.47 -10.19 -8.87
C TYR A 131 1.67 -9.95 -9.81
N GLY A 132 2.46 -8.89 -9.60
CA GLY A 132 3.51 -8.46 -10.52
C GLY A 132 2.96 -8.30 -11.95
N ASP A 133 3.74 -8.70 -12.95
CA ASP A 133 3.35 -8.52 -14.37
C ASP A 133 2.28 -9.50 -14.87
N LYS A 134 1.81 -10.44 -14.03
CA LYS A 134 0.93 -11.52 -14.52
C LYS A 134 -0.53 -11.09 -14.65
N LYS A 135 -0.99 -10.18 -13.81
CA LYS A 135 -2.32 -9.57 -13.87
C LYS A 135 -2.39 -8.35 -12.95
N GLU A 136 -3.51 -7.63 -13.04
CA GLU A 136 -3.81 -6.46 -12.21
C GLU A 136 -3.78 -6.77 -10.71
N GLN A 137 -3.29 -5.78 -9.96
CA GLN A 137 -3.33 -5.77 -8.50
C GLN A 137 -4.77 -5.67 -7.99
N GLU A 138 -5.04 -6.28 -6.83
CA GLU A 138 -6.37 -6.25 -6.21
C GLU A 138 -6.35 -5.44 -4.91
N LEU A 139 -7.27 -4.46 -4.79
CA LEU A 139 -7.56 -3.73 -3.56
C LEU A 139 -8.83 -4.25 -2.91
N LYS A 140 -8.73 -4.75 -1.68
CA LYS A 140 -9.85 -5.24 -0.88
C LYS A 140 -9.97 -4.41 0.38
N ILE A 141 -11.03 -3.62 0.46
CA ILE A 141 -11.33 -2.79 1.63
C ILE A 141 -12.57 -3.36 2.33
N LYS A 142 -12.42 -3.70 3.61
CA LYS A 142 -13.51 -4.20 4.47
C LYS A 142 -13.63 -3.31 5.68
N ILE A 143 -14.54 -2.33 5.61
CA ILE A 143 -14.75 -1.32 6.65
C ILE A 143 -16.16 -1.47 7.21
N GLY A 144 -16.32 -1.42 8.52
CA GLY A 144 -17.58 -1.57 9.26
C GLY A 144 -17.71 -0.62 10.42
#